data_AF-A0A2M8QI35-F1
#
_entry.id   AF-A0A2M8QI35-F1
#
_cell.length_a   1.000
_cell.length_b   1.000
_cell.length_c   1.000
_cell.angle_alpha   90.00
_cell.angle_beta   90.00
_cell.angle_gamma   90.00
#
_symmetry.space_group_name_H-M   'P 1'
#
loop_
_entity.id
_entity.type
_entity.pdbx_description
1 polymer ?
#
loop_
_entity_poly.entity_id
_entity_poly.type
_entity_poly.pdbx_seq_one_letter_code
_entity_poly.pdbx_strand_id
1 'polypeptide(L)' 'MAWEFDEGGKFGSEKAAEDYARRNGLSNADFRTRRNGDQVELEIRRSALDGRQLRDGNEGRKDGWF' A
#
# COMPACT_ATOMS: atom_id res chain seq x y z
N MET A 1 13.85 2.48 15.51
CA MET A 1 13.77 1.51 14.39
C MET A 1 12.32 1.47 13.93
N ALA A 2 11.89 2.45 13.15
CA ALA A 2 10.54 2.49 12.62
C ALA A 2 10.51 1.58 11.38
N TRP A 3 9.67 0.55 11.37
CA TRP A 3 9.28 -0.07 10.12
C TRP A 3 8.50 1.00 9.35
N GLU A 4 9.14 1.67 8.42
CA GLU A 4 8.53 2.71 7.60
C GLU A 4 7.59 2.01 6.61
N PHE A 5 6.31 1.91 6.96
CA PHE A 5 5.25 1.57 6.03
C PHE A 5 4.78 2.87 5.36
N ASP A 6 4.55 2.81 4.06
CA ASP A 6 4.05 3.90 3.22
C ASP A 6 2.57 3.66 2.89
N GLU A 7 1.82 4.73 2.61
CA GLU A 7 0.39 4.63 2.28
C GLU A 7 0.24 4.06 0.86
N GLY A 8 -0.18 2.80 0.76
CA GLY A 8 -0.39 2.10 -0.50
C GLY A 8 -1.75 2.36 -1.16
N GLY A 9 -2.64 3.08 -0.48
CA GLY A 9 -3.95 3.50 -0.98
C GLY A 9 -5.11 3.20 -0.04
N LYS A 10 -6.29 3.74 -0.36
CA LYS A 10 -7.53 3.59 0.41
C LYS A 10 -8.52 2.70 -0.33
N PHE A 11 -9.13 1.76 0.37
CA PHE A 11 -9.99 0.72 -0.14
C PHE A 11 -11.30 0.69 0.63
N GLY A 12 -12.38 0.26 -0.03
CA GLY A 12 -13.69 0.08 0.63
C GLY A 12 -13.78 -1.19 1.50
N SER A 13 -12.77 -2.08 1.45
CA SER A 13 -12.74 -3.30 2.26
C SER A 13 -11.33 -3.88 2.36
N GLU A 14 -11.06 -4.65 3.42
CA GLU A 14 -9.80 -5.38 3.60
C GLU A 14 -9.53 -6.33 2.45
N LYS A 15 -10.57 -7.01 1.96
CA LYS A 15 -10.47 -7.92 0.82
C LYS A 15 -9.99 -7.21 -0.45
N ALA A 16 -10.46 -5.98 -0.70
CA ALA A 16 -10.02 -5.20 -1.86
C ALA A 16 -8.56 -4.75 -1.71
N ALA A 17 -8.15 -4.34 -0.51
CA ALA A 17 -6.77 -3.97 -0.21
C ALA A 17 -5.82 -5.17 -0.34
N GLU A 18 -6.20 -6.33 0.18
CA GLU A 18 -5.44 -7.58 0.04
C GLU A 18 -5.34 -8.04 -1.42
N ASP A 19 -6.42 -7.96 -2.19
CA ASP A 19 -6.43 -8.33 -3.60
C ASP A 19 -5.49 -7.43 -4.40
N TYR A 20 -5.51 -6.10 -4.14
CA TYR A 20 -4.56 -5.17 -4.73
C TYR A 20 -3.12 -5.48 -4.34
N ALA A 21 -2.85 -5.76 -3.06
CA ALA A 21 -1.52 -6.09 -2.59
C ALA A 21 -0.98 -7.35 -3.28
N ARG A 22 -1.80 -8.41 -3.35
CA ARG A 22 -1.44 -9.66 -4.03
C ARG A 22 -1.27 -9.51 -5.53
N ARG A 23 -2.08 -8.68 -6.20
CA ARG A 23 -1.90 -8.33 -7.63
C ARG A 23 -0.56 -7.64 -7.89
N ASN A 24 -0.07 -6.85 -6.94
CA ASN A 24 1.25 -6.23 -6.98
C ASN A 24 2.37 -7.16 -6.48
N GLY A 25 2.04 -8.43 -6.18
CA GLY A 25 2.96 -9.45 -5.71
C GLY A 25 3.37 -9.30 -4.25
N LEU A 26 2.75 -8.40 -3.47
CA LEU A 26 3.09 -8.20 -2.06
C LEU A 26 2.64 -9.38 -1.21
N SER A 27 3.51 -9.80 -0.30
CA SER A 27 3.22 -10.85 0.68
C SER A 27 2.55 -10.25 1.92
N ASN A 28 1.81 -11.05 2.70
CA ASN A 28 1.18 -10.59 3.95
C ASN A 28 2.14 -9.98 4.99
N ALA A 29 3.45 -10.22 4.88
CA ALA A 29 4.48 -9.60 5.72
C ALA A 29 4.98 -8.24 5.19
N ASP A 30 4.67 -7.93 3.92
CA ASP A 30 5.08 -6.74 3.18
C ASP A 30 3.99 -5.66 3.17
N PHE A 31 2.76 -5.98 3.59
CA PHE A 31 1.67 -5.02 3.70
C PHE A 31 0.84 -5.24 4.97
N ARG A 32 0.11 -4.22 5.41
CA ARG A 32 -0.92 -4.32 6.45
C ARG A 32 -2.11 -3.48 6.06
N THR A 33 -3.30 -3.91 6.48
CA THR A 33 -4.52 -3.15 6.32
C THR A 33 -4.88 -2.50 7.66
N ARG A 34 -5.27 -1.23 7.61
CA ARG A 34 -5.76 -0.49 8.76
C ARG A 34 -7.17 -0.01 8.47
N ARG A 35 -8.12 -0.38 9.33
CA ARG A 35 -9.48 0.12 9.23
C ARG A 35 -9.54 1.54 9.80
N ASN A 36 -10.07 2.47 9.03
CA ASN A 36 -10.26 3.87 9.40
C ASN A 36 -11.70 4.29 9.06
N GLY A 37 -12.57 4.20 10.07
CA GLY A 37 -14.02 4.38 9.88
C GLY A 37 -14.59 3.35 8.91
N ASP A 38 -15.22 3.84 7.83
CA ASP A 38 -15.78 3.04 6.73
C ASP A 38 -14.75 2.68 5.64
N GLN A 39 -13.51 3.14 5.78
CA GLN A 39 -12.45 2.89 4.81
C GLN A 39 -11.39 1.94 5.36
N VAL A 40 -10.66 1.30 4.47
CA VAL A 40 -9.52 0.44 4.76
C VAL A 40 -8.30 0.99 4.06
N GLU A 41 -7.33 1.43 4.83
CA GLU A 41 -6.05 1.93 4.35
C GLU A 41 -5.10 0.75 4.21
N LEU A 42 -4.49 0.61 3.05
CA LEU A 42 -3.40 -0.34 2.83
C LEU A 42 -2.09 0.38 3.10
N GLU A 43 -1.30 -0.14 4.02
CA GLU A 43 0.04 0.34 4.29
C GLU A 43 1.04 -0.70 3.77
N ILE A 44 1.99 -0.30 2.93
CA ILE A 44 2.97 -1.19 2.31
C ILE A 44 4.34 -0.89 2.89
N ARG A 45 5.09 -1.93 3.24
CA ARG A 45 6.41 -1.81 3.84
C ARG A 45 7.39 -1.20 2.83
N ARG A 46 8.09 -0.12 3.19
CA ARG A 46 9.02 0.57 2.29
C ARG A 46 10.12 -0.34 1.75
N SER A 47 10.60 -1.31 2.54
CA SER A 47 11.57 -2.31 2.06
C SER A 47 11.03 -3.22 0.95
N ALA A 48 9.71 -3.44 0.90
CA ALA A 48 9.05 -4.15 -0.20
C ALA A 48 8.86 -3.24 -1.43
N LEU A 49 8.79 -1.92 -1.24
CA LEU A 49 8.80 -0.93 -2.32
C LEU A 49 10.20 -0.75 -2.93
N ASP A 50 11.25 -0.84 -2.09
CA ASP A 50 12.65 -0.60 -2.48
C ASP A 50 13.26 -1.78 -3.25
N GLY A 51 13.03 -3.01 -2.77
CA GLY A 51 13.56 -4.23 -3.41
C GLY A 51 12.73 -4.75 -4.59
N ARG A 52 11.53 -4.20 -4.79
CA ARG A 52 10.59 -4.63 -5.82
C ARG A 52 10.25 -3.37 -6.60
N GLN A 53 10.73 -3.28 -7.84
CA GLN A 53 10.33 -2.23 -8.77
C GLN A 53 8.82 -2.35 -9.00
N LEU A 54 8.02 -1.79 -8.08
CA LEU A 54 6.60 -1.58 -8.30
C LEU A 54 6.55 -0.72 -9.54
N ARG A 55 5.90 -1.25 -10.59
CA ARG A 55 5.94 -0.71 -11.95
C ARG A 55 5.48 0.76 -12.05
N ASP A 56 4.96 1.34 -10.97
CA ASP A 56 4.47 2.72 -10.90
C ASP A 56 4.88 3.46 -9.60
N GLY A 57 5.97 3.08 -8.94
CA GLY A 57 6.37 3.70 -7.66
C GLY A 57 6.96 5.11 -7.76
N ASN A 58 7.27 5.62 -8.96
CA ASN A 58 8.04 6.87 -9.10
C ASN A 58 7.55 7.84 -10.19
N GLU A 59 6.45 7.56 -10.90
CA GLU A 59 5.87 8.49 -11.89
C GLU A 59 4.59 9.18 -11.39
N GLY A 60 4.23 8.96 -10.11
CA GLY A 60 2.97 9.41 -9.51
C GLY A 60 3.11 10.38 -8.33
N ARG A 61 4.30 10.89 -8.00
CA ARG A 61 4.39 12.06 -7.10
C ARG A 61 3.87 13.30 -7.83
N LYS A 62 2.57 13.34 -8.08
CA LYS A 62 1.81 14.55 -8.34
C LYS A 62 1.03 14.84 -7.07
N ASP A 63 1.44 15.94 -6.43
CA ASP A 63 0.57 16.80 -5.66
C ASP A 63 -0.90 16.75 -6.11
N GLY A 64 -1.81 16.77 -5.14
CA GLY A 64 -3.17 17.27 -5.36
C GLY A 64 -4.27 16.29 -4.96
N TRP A 65 -4.79 16.49 -3.74
CA TRP A 65 -6.23 16.31 -3.53
C TRP A 65 -6.96 17.38 -4.34
N PHE A 66 -7.47 17.07 -5.54
CA PHE A 66 -8.58 17.75 -6.24
C PHE A 66 -9.16 16.85 -7.33
#